data_AF-A0A2X4TQJ2-F1
#
_entry.id   AF-A0A2X4TQJ2-F1
#
_cell.length_a   1.000
_cell.length_b   1.000
_cell.length_c   1.000
_cell.angle_alpha   90.00
_cell.angle_beta   90.00
_cell.angle_gamma   90.00
#
_symmetry.space_group_name_H-M   'P 1'
#
loop_
_entity.id
_entity.type
_entity.pdbx_description
1 polymer ?
#
loop_
_entity_poly.entity_id
_entity_poly.type
_entity_poly.pdbx_seq_one_letter_code
_entity_poly.pdbx_strand_id
1 'polypeptide(L)'
;MLLNLFNTARRFNMEVQPQLVLLQKTLLYVEGLGRQLYPKLDLWTTAKPFLESWMRDQVGIPAVIRALKEKAPFWAEKLPELPELFYDSLQQHKRLQQSVDKLTHQMQGQRVRQGQSRYLFGVGATLLVSGTILLLGKVEIFPAWLMAAGIVSWVIGWKRTT
;
A
#
# COMPACT_ATOMS: atom_id res chain seq x y z
N MET A 1 28.04 8.50 30.98
CA MET A 1 27.50 7.83 29.77
C MET A 1 27.15 8.79 28.61
N LEU A 2 27.23 10.13 28.79
CA LEU A 2 26.97 11.13 27.73
C LEU A 2 28.20 11.46 26.85
N LEU A 3 29.42 11.14 27.30
CA LEU A 3 30.65 11.40 26.53
C LEU A 3 30.92 10.36 25.42
N ASN A 4 30.37 9.13 25.53
CA ASN A 4 30.58 8.08 24.52
C ASN A 4 29.66 8.21 23.29
N LEU A 5 28.54 8.94 23.39
CA LEU A 5 27.69 9.25 22.23
C LEU A 5 28.31 10.29 21.29
N PHE A 6 29.17 11.18 21.82
CA PHE A 6 29.86 12.20 21.03
C PHE A 6 31.05 11.65 20.21
N ASN A 7 31.58 10.47 20.56
CA ASN A 7 32.69 9.84 19.83
C ASN A 7 32.21 8.90 18.70
N THR A 8 30.97 8.42 18.75
CA THR A 8 30.39 7.60 17.67
C THR A 8 29.87 8.46 16.52
N ALA A 9 29.29 9.64 16.81
CA ALA A 9 28.78 10.56 15.78
C ALA A 9 29.88 11.21 14.93
N ARG A 10 31.11 11.30 15.44
CA ARG A 10 32.27 11.82 14.69
C ARG A 10 32.87 10.80 13.71
N ARG A 11 32.48 9.53 13.79
CA ARG A 11 33.09 8.43 13.01
C ARG A 11 32.37 8.15 11.67
N PHE A 12 31.35 8.93 11.34
CA PHE A 12 30.53 8.75 10.13
C PHE A 12 30.54 9.94 9.15
N ASN A 13 31.45 10.90 9.30
CA ASN A 13 31.68 11.98 8.32
C ASN A 13 30.41 12.56 7.66
N MET A 14 29.35 12.76 8.44
CA MET A 14 28.14 13.43 7.99
C MET A 14 28.31 14.93 8.29
N GLU A 15 28.12 15.79 7.28
CA GLU A 15 27.91 17.23 7.48
C GLU A 15 26.60 17.43 8.25
N VAL A 16 26.64 17.36 9.57
CA VAL A 16 25.46 17.61 10.41
C VAL A 16 25.37 19.12 10.69
N GLN A 17 24.32 19.72 10.16
CA GLN A 17 24.01 21.16 10.17
C GLN A 17 24.12 21.80 11.59
N PRO A 18 24.74 22.99 11.77
CA PRO A 18 25.22 23.47 13.08
C PRO A 18 24.17 24.07 14.03
N GLN A 19 22.88 24.03 13.71
CA GLN A 19 21.85 24.85 14.37
C GLN A 19 21.37 24.28 15.72
N LEU A 20 21.54 22.97 15.95
CA LEU A 20 21.14 22.33 17.22
C LEU A 20 22.19 22.48 18.34
N VAL A 21 23.42 22.89 18.01
CA VAL A 21 24.50 23.15 18.98
C VAL A 21 24.32 24.50 19.69
N LEU A 22 23.63 25.45 19.06
CA LEU A 22 23.51 26.82 19.55
C LEU A 22 22.49 26.98 20.69
N LEU A 23 21.40 26.19 20.68
CA LEU A 23 20.36 26.19 21.72
C LEU A 23 20.85 25.52 23.01
N GLN A 24 21.67 24.46 22.86
CA GLN A 24 22.38 23.87 23.99
C GLN A 24 23.43 24.83 24.58
N LYS A 25 24.11 25.64 23.74
CA LYS A 25 25.06 26.67 24.21
C LYS A 25 24.38 27.82 24.96
N THR A 26 23.17 28.21 24.57
CA THR A 26 22.39 29.24 25.30
C THR A 26 21.85 28.71 26.62
N LEU A 27 21.33 27.48 26.65
CA LEU A 27 20.84 26.85 27.88
C LEU A 27 21.99 26.61 28.88
N LEU A 28 23.16 26.16 28.40
CA LEU A 28 24.37 25.97 29.21
C LEU A 28 24.93 27.31 29.74
N TYR A 29 24.87 28.38 28.94
CA TYR A 29 25.31 29.72 29.35
C TYR A 29 24.40 30.32 30.44
N VAL A 30 23.08 30.13 30.31
CA VAL A 30 22.09 30.54 31.33
C VAL A 30 22.25 29.71 32.62
N GLU A 31 22.56 28.42 32.53
CA GLU A 31 22.90 27.58 33.70
C GLU A 31 24.19 28.05 34.40
N GLY A 32 25.22 28.39 33.62
CA GLY A 32 26.49 28.93 34.12
C GLY A 32 26.33 30.28 34.83
N LEU A 33 25.56 31.21 34.25
CA LEU A 33 25.25 32.51 34.85
C LEU A 33 24.36 32.38 36.10
N GLY A 34 23.36 31.50 36.08
CA GLY A 34 22.49 31.24 37.23
C GLY A 34 23.26 30.74 38.46
N ARG A 35 24.28 29.88 38.24
CA ARG A 35 25.14 29.34 39.30
C ARG A 35 26.20 30.34 39.80
N GLN A 36 26.64 31.28 38.95
CA GLN A 36 27.52 32.39 39.36
C GLN A 36 26.78 33.43 40.23
N LEU A 37 25.50 33.70 39.94
CA LEU A 37 24.69 34.66 40.69
C LEU A 37 24.10 34.04 41.98
N TYR A 38 23.68 32.78 41.93
CA TYR A 38 23.17 32.03 43.07
C TYR A 38 23.67 30.57 43.04
N PRO A 39 24.78 30.24 43.74
CA PRO A 39 25.41 28.91 43.64
C PRO A 39 24.57 27.74 44.16
N LYS A 40 23.45 28.01 44.84
CA LYS A 40 22.48 27.02 45.34
C LYS A 40 21.16 26.98 44.54
N LEU A 41 21.01 27.81 43.49
CA LEU A 41 19.77 27.90 42.71
C LEU A 41 19.74 26.81 41.63
N ASP A 42 18.76 25.91 41.72
CA ASP A 42 18.43 24.99 40.64
C ASP A 42 17.37 25.64 39.72
N LEU A 43 17.81 26.03 38.51
CA LEU A 43 16.96 26.66 37.50
C LEU A 43 15.83 25.74 37.04
N TRP A 44 16.04 24.43 37.05
CA TRP A 44 15.02 23.45 36.65
C TRP A 44 13.86 23.44 37.63
N THR A 45 14.18 23.37 38.93
CA THR A 45 13.18 23.36 40.00
C THR A 45 12.35 24.65 40.02
N THR A 46 12.96 25.79 39.69
CA THR A 46 12.27 27.09 39.66
C THR A 46 11.42 27.28 38.38
N ALA A 47 11.89 26.77 37.23
CA ALA A 47 11.22 26.94 35.93
C ALA A 47 10.07 25.93 35.69
N LYS A 48 10.10 24.77 36.36
CA LYS A 48 9.08 23.70 36.23
C LYS A 48 7.62 24.20 36.29
N PRO A 49 7.18 24.99 37.29
CA PRO A 49 5.77 25.41 37.36
C PRO A 49 5.34 26.32 36.19
N PHE A 50 6.27 27.13 35.66
CA PHE A 50 6.00 27.98 34.49
C PHE A 50 5.89 27.17 33.21
N LEU A 51 6.77 26.17 33.05
CA LEU A 51 6.72 25.28 31.89
C LEU A 51 5.46 24.42 31.90
N GLU A 52 5.07 23.90 33.06
CA GLU A 52 3.87 23.07 33.22
C GLU A 52 2.58 23.84 32.94
N SER A 53 2.49 25.09 33.42
CA SER A 53 1.34 25.97 33.12
C SER A 53 1.30 26.35 31.63
N TRP A 54 2.42 26.79 31.06
CA TRP A 54 2.49 27.11 29.64
C TRP A 54 2.14 25.91 28.74
N MET A 55 2.65 24.72 29.06
CA MET A 55 2.39 23.53 28.27
C MET A 55 0.93 23.09 28.37
N ARG A 56 0.29 23.25 29.54
CA ARG A 56 -1.14 23.04 29.73
C ARG A 56 -1.99 24.03 28.94
N ASP A 57 -1.53 25.27 28.81
CA ASP A 57 -2.25 26.31 28.08
C ASP A 57 -2.08 26.19 26.56
N GLN A 58 -0.94 25.68 26.09
CA GLN A 58 -0.62 25.56 24.66
C GLN A 58 -0.98 24.19 24.06
N VAL A 59 -0.82 23.11 24.83
CA VAL A 59 -0.99 21.70 24.37
C VAL A 59 -2.17 21.02 25.07
N GLY A 60 -2.76 21.65 26.09
CA GLY A 60 -3.85 21.04 26.84
C GLY A 60 -5.18 21.00 26.08
N ILE A 61 -6.08 20.15 26.60
CA ILE A 61 -7.48 20.04 26.15
C ILE A 61 -8.18 21.41 26.03
N PRO A 62 -7.97 22.40 26.94
CA PRO A 62 -8.58 23.72 26.80
C PRO A 62 -8.17 24.45 25.52
N ALA A 63 -6.92 24.31 25.07
CA ALA A 63 -6.42 24.91 23.84
C ALA A 63 -7.12 24.32 22.62
N VAL A 64 -7.31 22.99 22.63
CA VAL A 64 -8.04 22.26 21.57
C VAL A 64 -9.49 22.70 21.51
N ILE A 65 -10.17 22.81 22.66
CA ILE A 65 -11.56 23.28 22.73
C ILE A 65 -11.67 24.73 22.24
N ARG A 66 -10.73 25.60 22.61
CA ARG A 66 -10.70 26.99 22.16
C ARG A 66 -10.49 27.08 20.64
N ALA A 67 -9.54 26.33 20.10
CA ALA A 67 -9.29 26.25 18.66
C ALA A 67 -10.49 25.70 17.88
N LEU A 68 -11.17 24.69 18.44
CA LEU A 68 -12.41 24.17 17.88
C LEU A 68 -13.53 25.22 17.91
N LYS A 69 -13.72 25.92 19.03
CA LYS A 69 -14.74 26.98 19.17
C LYS A 69 -14.49 28.15 18.21
N GLU A 70 -13.24 28.52 18.01
CA GLU A 70 -12.84 29.59 17.09
C GLU A 70 -13.08 29.19 15.63
N LYS A 71 -12.88 27.91 15.28
CA LYS A 71 -13.17 27.38 13.93
C LYS A 71 -14.61 26.91 13.75
N ALA A 72 -15.39 26.74 14.81
CA ALA A 72 -16.77 26.26 14.78
C ALA A 72 -17.67 26.99 13.76
N PRO A 73 -17.68 28.33 13.65
CA PRO A 73 -18.54 29.01 12.67
C PRO A 73 -18.17 28.65 11.22
N PHE A 74 -16.88 28.48 10.92
CA PHE A 74 -16.42 28.02 9.59
C PHE A 74 -16.87 26.59 9.28
N TRP A 75 -16.81 25.69 10.27
CA TRP A 75 -17.30 24.32 10.11
C TRP A 75 -18.83 24.28 9.95
N ALA A 76 -19.57 25.16 10.61
CA ALA A 76 -21.02 25.25 10.49
C ALA A 76 -21.46 25.67 9.07
N GLU A 77 -20.66 26.51 8.40
CA GLU A 77 -20.91 26.92 7.01
C GLU A 77 -20.60 25.79 6.01
N LYS A 78 -19.62 24.92 6.30
CA LYS A 78 -19.20 23.82 5.42
C LYS A 78 -19.89 22.48 5.67
N LEU A 79 -20.49 22.30 6.85
CA LEU A 79 -21.22 21.09 7.23
C LEU A 79 -22.37 20.69 6.28
N PRO A 80 -23.17 21.63 5.73
CA PRO A 80 -24.29 21.30 4.84
C PRO A 80 -23.88 20.61 3.53
N GLU A 81 -22.66 20.84 3.04
CA GLU A 81 -22.15 20.28 1.76
C GLU A 81 -21.55 18.86 1.94
N LEU A 82 -21.14 18.49 3.16
CA LEU A 82 -20.56 17.19 3.46
C LEU A 82 -21.48 15.97 3.25
N PRO A 83 -22.78 15.97 3.66
CA PRO A 83 -23.61 14.78 3.53
C PRO A 83 -23.84 14.37 2.08
N GLU A 84 -23.93 15.32 1.15
CA GLU A 84 -24.11 15.04 -0.28
C GLU A 84 -22.85 14.36 -0.85
N LEU A 85 -21.66 14.89 -0.58
CA LEU A 85 -20.38 14.30 -0.99
C LEU A 85 -20.16 12.90 -0.41
N PHE A 86 -20.54 12.69 0.86
CA PHE A 86 -20.45 11.38 1.50
C PHE A 86 -21.42 10.37 0.89
N TYR A 87 -22.66 10.79 0.64
CA TYR A 87 -23.69 9.93 0.05
C TYR A 87 -23.31 9.52 -1.38
N ASP A 88 -22.88 10.48 -2.19
CA ASP A 88 -22.43 10.25 -3.57
C ASP A 88 -21.20 9.34 -3.61
N SER A 89 -20.23 9.55 -2.71
CA SER A 89 -19.04 8.70 -2.61
C SER A 89 -19.41 7.25 -2.25
N LEU A 90 -20.32 7.06 -1.30
CA LEU A 90 -20.80 5.73 -0.91
C LEU A 90 -21.58 5.05 -2.05
N GLN A 91 -22.41 5.81 -2.77
CA GLN A 91 -23.18 5.28 -3.89
C GLN A 91 -22.29 4.93 -5.08
N GLN A 92 -21.27 5.75 -5.36
CA GLN A 92 -20.26 5.48 -6.37
C GLN A 92 -19.44 4.23 -6.02
N HIS A 93 -19.05 4.07 -4.75
CA HIS A 93 -18.33 2.87 -4.30
C HIS A 93 -19.16 1.59 -4.51
N LYS A 94 -20.47 1.65 -4.21
CA LYS A 94 -21.40 0.55 -4.45
C LYS A 94 -21.56 0.21 -5.94
N ARG A 95 -21.63 1.22 -6.81
CA ARG A 95 -21.71 1.03 -8.28
C ARG A 95 -20.42 0.44 -8.86
N LEU A 96 -19.27 0.85 -8.35
CA LEU A 96 -17.96 0.31 -8.72
C LEU A 96 -17.85 -1.16 -8.36
N GLN A 97 -18.19 -1.55 -7.12
CA GLN A 97 -18.20 -2.96 -6.72
C GLN A 97 -19.09 -3.82 -7.63
N GLN A 98 -20.31 -3.37 -7.90
CA GLN A 98 -21.24 -4.11 -8.78
C GLN A 98 -20.70 -4.28 -10.20
N SER A 99 -19.98 -3.29 -10.72
CA SER A 99 -19.37 -3.37 -12.04
C SER A 99 -18.21 -4.37 -12.04
N VAL A 100 -17.36 -4.32 -11.02
CA VAL A 100 -16.24 -5.26 -10.84
C VAL A 100 -16.76 -6.69 -10.72
N ASP A 101 -17.79 -6.96 -9.90
CA ASP A 101 -18.36 -8.30 -9.75
C ASP A 101 -18.91 -8.86 -11.06
N LYS A 102 -19.59 -8.03 -11.86
CA LYS A 102 -20.08 -8.43 -13.19
C LYS A 102 -18.94 -8.78 -14.15
N LEU A 103 -17.88 -7.97 -14.17
CA LEU A 103 -16.68 -8.21 -14.96
C LEU A 103 -15.98 -9.51 -14.54
N THR A 104 -15.82 -9.74 -13.23
CA THR A 104 -15.19 -10.94 -12.69
C THR A 104 -16.00 -12.20 -13.02
N HIS A 105 -17.33 -12.16 -12.89
CA HIS A 105 -18.20 -13.28 -13.26
C HIS A 105 -18.17 -13.60 -14.77
N GLN A 106 -18.18 -12.58 -15.63
CA GLN A 106 -18.05 -12.78 -17.08
C GLN A 106 -16.69 -13.39 -17.45
N MET A 107 -15.61 -12.93 -16.81
CA MET A 107 -14.26 -13.45 -17.04
C MET A 107 -14.09 -14.90 -16.56
N GLN A 108 -14.71 -15.29 -15.45
CA GLN A 108 -14.68 -16.68 -14.98
C GLN A 108 -15.39 -17.65 -15.94
N GLY A 109 -16.56 -17.27 -16.48
CA GLY A 109 -17.28 -18.10 -17.46
C GLY A 109 -16.55 -18.27 -18.79
N GLN A 110 -15.83 -17.24 -19.25
CA GLN A 110 -15.02 -17.32 -20.48
C GLN A 110 -13.72 -18.12 -20.30
N ARG A 111 -13.06 -18.03 -19.15
CA ARG A 111 -11.80 -18.79 -18.91
C ARG A 111 -12.00 -20.31 -18.97
N VAL A 112 -13.12 -20.82 -18.46
CA VAL A 112 -13.42 -22.26 -18.50
C VAL A 112 -13.62 -22.74 -19.96
N ARG A 113 -14.34 -21.97 -20.79
CA ARG A 113 -14.54 -22.33 -22.21
C ARG A 113 -13.27 -22.17 -23.06
N GLN A 114 -12.45 -21.13 -22.82
CA GLN A 114 -11.19 -20.94 -23.55
C GLN A 114 -10.11 -21.97 -23.17
N GLY A 115 -10.02 -22.36 -21.90
CA GLY A 115 -9.07 -23.40 -21.46
C GLY A 115 -9.36 -24.77 -22.06
N GLN A 116 -10.65 -25.13 -22.18
CA GLN A 116 -11.08 -26.41 -22.73
C GLN A 116 -10.79 -26.53 -24.24
N SER A 117 -10.97 -25.45 -25.00
CA SER A 117 -10.66 -25.39 -26.44
C SER A 117 -9.15 -25.58 -26.71
N ARG A 118 -8.28 -24.89 -25.94
CA ARG A 118 -6.82 -25.03 -26.08
C ARG A 118 -6.31 -26.44 -25.77
N TYR A 119 -6.87 -27.12 -24.78
CA TYR A 119 -6.48 -28.50 -24.45
C TYR A 119 -6.83 -29.48 -25.58
N LEU A 120 -8.02 -29.34 -26.18
CA LEU A 120 -8.45 -30.17 -27.31
C LEU A 120 -7.61 -29.95 -28.58
N PHE A 121 -7.19 -28.71 -28.88
CA PHE A 121 -6.26 -28.45 -29.99
C PHE A 121 -4.87 -29.05 -29.72
N GLY A 122 -4.38 -28.97 -28.49
CA GLY A 122 -3.11 -29.59 -28.10
C GLY A 122 -3.12 -31.12 -28.28
N VAL A 123 -4.16 -31.78 -27.78
CA VAL A 123 -4.32 -33.25 -27.92
C VAL A 123 -4.39 -33.68 -29.39
N GLY A 124 -5.17 -32.97 -30.21
CA GLY A 124 -5.26 -33.27 -31.65
C GLY A 124 -3.92 -33.12 -32.38
N ALA A 125 -3.14 -32.07 -32.08
CA ALA A 125 -1.83 -31.86 -32.68
C ALA A 125 -0.83 -32.97 -32.28
N THR A 126 -0.81 -33.37 -31.02
CA THR A 126 0.08 -34.47 -30.55
C THR A 126 -0.28 -35.81 -31.22
N LEU A 127 -1.57 -36.07 -31.42
CA LEU A 127 -2.06 -37.29 -32.09
C LEU A 127 -1.67 -37.32 -33.58
N LEU A 128 -1.77 -36.18 -34.27
CA LEU A 128 -1.34 -36.06 -35.67
C LEU A 128 0.18 -36.26 -35.82
N VAL A 129 0.98 -35.64 -34.95
CA VAL A 129 2.43 -35.82 -34.95
C VAL A 129 2.81 -37.28 -34.65
N SER A 130 2.15 -37.90 -33.67
CA SER A 130 2.35 -39.32 -33.34
C SER A 130 1.98 -40.25 -34.50
N GLY A 131 0.85 -40.01 -35.17
CA GLY A 131 0.43 -40.78 -36.34
C GLY A 131 1.39 -40.63 -37.54
N THR A 132 1.97 -39.44 -37.71
CA THR A 132 2.93 -39.16 -38.80
C THR A 132 4.27 -39.87 -38.56
N ILE A 133 4.73 -39.92 -37.30
CA ILE A 133 5.96 -40.63 -36.90
C ILE A 133 5.83 -42.15 -37.08
N LEU A 134 4.67 -42.73 -36.78
CA LEU A 134 4.41 -44.16 -36.99
C LEU A 134 4.41 -44.56 -38.47
N LEU A 135 3.97 -43.66 -39.37
CA LEU A 135 4.00 -43.88 -40.82
C LEU A 135 5.44 -43.93 -41.38
N LEU A 136 6.36 -43.13 -40.84
CA LEU A 136 7.78 -43.19 -41.21
C LEU A 136 8.49 -44.43 -40.66
N GLY A 137 7.94 -45.08 -39.63
CA GLY A 137 8.53 -46.23 -38.94
C GLY A 137 8.29 -47.61 -39.56
N LYS A 138 7.57 -47.73 -40.69
CA LYS A 138 7.23 -49.03 -41.31
C LYS A 138 6.68 -50.06 -40.30
N VAL A 139 5.58 -49.74 -39.63
CA VAL A 139 4.78 -50.71 -38.86
C VAL A 139 3.50 -51.01 -39.65
N GLU A 140 3.32 -52.26 -40.07
CA GLU A 140 2.31 -52.72 -41.04
C GLU A 140 0.86 -52.86 -40.51
N ILE A 141 0.52 -52.24 -39.37
CA ILE A 141 -0.83 -52.41 -38.80
C ILE A 141 -1.60 -51.09 -38.85
N PHE A 142 -2.28 -50.91 -39.99
CA PHE A 142 -3.42 -50.02 -40.23
C PHE A 142 -3.27 -48.53 -39.86
N PRO A 143 -2.42 -47.76 -40.57
CA PRO A 143 -2.30 -46.31 -40.39
C PRO A 143 -3.57 -45.52 -40.77
N ALA A 144 -4.45 -46.09 -41.61
CA ALA A 144 -5.66 -45.41 -42.10
C ALA A 144 -6.71 -45.14 -41.01
N TRP A 145 -6.89 -46.06 -40.05
CA TRP A 145 -7.87 -45.89 -38.97
C TRP A 145 -7.45 -44.85 -37.94
N LEU A 146 -6.15 -44.71 -37.68
CA LEU A 146 -5.60 -43.67 -36.81
C LEU A 146 -5.71 -42.28 -37.42
N MET A 147 -5.50 -42.14 -38.74
CA MET A 147 -5.74 -40.86 -39.43
C MET A 147 -7.23 -40.49 -39.40
N ALA A 148 -8.13 -41.44 -39.64
CA ALA A 148 -9.56 -41.21 -39.55
C ALA A 148 -9.97 -40.77 -38.14
N ALA A 149 -9.45 -41.42 -37.09
CA ALA A 149 -9.71 -41.04 -35.70
C ALA A 149 -9.19 -39.62 -35.36
N GLY A 150 -8.00 -39.26 -35.85
CA GLY A 150 -7.44 -37.91 -35.68
C GLY A 150 -8.29 -36.83 -36.36
N ILE A 151 -8.73 -37.07 -37.59
CA ILE A 151 -9.59 -36.15 -38.35
C ILE A 151 -10.96 -36.02 -37.65
N VAL A 152 -11.55 -37.12 -37.20
CA VAL A 152 -12.85 -37.10 -36.47
C VAL A 152 -12.73 -36.31 -35.16
N SER A 153 -11.65 -36.50 -34.40
CA SER A 153 -11.40 -35.71 -33.19
C SER A 153 -11.23 -34.21 -33.50
N TRP A 154 -10.59 -33.88 -34.61
CA TRP A 154 -10.41 -32.49 -35.05
C TRP A 154 -11.73 -31.84 -35.48
N VAL A 155 -12.57 -32.55 -36.24
CA VAL A 155 -13.88 -32.07 -36.70
C VAL A 155 -14.87 -31.93 -35.53
N ILE A 156 -14.86 -32.86 -34.57
CA ILE A 156 -15.66 -32.76 -33.34
C ILE A 156 -15.21 -31.57 -32.49
N GLY A 157 -13.90 -31.32 -32.42
CA GLY A 157 -13.32 -30.14 -31.75
C GLY A 157 -13.83 -28.84 -32.37
N TRP A 158 -13.83 -28.74 -33.70
CA TRP A 158 -14.28 -27.56 -34.45
C TRP A 158 -15.76 -27.22 -34.22
N LYS A 159 -16.64 -28.24 -34.24
CA LYS A 159 -18.08 -28.07 -34.03
C LYS A 159 -18.44 -27.67 -32.59
N ARG A 160 -17.60 -27.95 -31.61
CA ARG A 160 -17.84 -27.59 -30.20
C ARG A 160 -17.39 -26.17 -29.84
N THR A 161 -16.61 -25.55 -30.74
CA THR A 161 -16.07 -24.18 -30.59
C THR A 161 -16.84 -23.10 -31.37
N THR A 162 -17.73 -23.48 -32.30
CA THR A 162 -18.63 -22.55 -33.02
C THR A 162 -19.99 -22.52 -32.32
#